data_AF-A0A182MAZ6-F1
#
_entry.id   AF-A0A182MAZ6-F1
#
_cell.length_a   1.000
_cell.length_b   1.000
_cell.length_c   1.000
_cell.angle_alpha   90.00
_cell.angle_beta   90.00
_cell.angle_gamma   90.00
#
_symmetry.space_group_name_H-M   'P 1'
#
loop_
_entity.id
_entity.type
_entity.pdbx_description
1 polymer ?
#
loop_
_entity_poly.entity_id
_entity_poly.type
_entity_poly.pdbx_seq_one_letter_code
_entity_poly.pdbx_strand_id
1 'polypeptide(L)'
;MLASRALLVGRLLARGAAASKVNPTGLRNQIVRHGHDWSYRVNGPKPEMLARVGAQVAGGFMWWWILWHLFHEYEHITGEFEYPDPSAWTNAELGIPTEDLDE
;
A
#
# COMPACT_ATOMS: atom_id res chain seq x y z
N MET A 1 1.34 -38.71 -1.28
CA MET A 1 1.84 -37.32 -1.22
C MET A 1 2.58 -36.96 0.07
N LEU A 2 2.46 -37.73 1.17
CA LEU A 2 3.10 -37.43 2.47
C LEU A 2 4.63 -37.68 2.53
N ALA A 3 5.15 -38.62 1.73
CA ALA A 3 6.58 -38.97 1.74
C ALA A 3 7.51 -37.83 1.28
N SER A 4 7.04 -36.97 0.37
CA SER A 4 7.82 -35.84 -0.17
C SER A 4 8.07 -34.75 0.89
N ARG A 5 7.07 -34.48 1.75
CA ARG A 5 7.18 -33.48 2.81
C ARG A 5 8.15 -33.92 3.92
N ALA A 6 8.16 -35.21 4.27
CA ALA A 6 9.09 -35.75 5.27
C ALA A 6 10.56 -35.67 4.80
N LEU A 7 10.81 -35.90 3.50
CA LEU A 7 12.15 -35.82 2.90
C LEU A 7 12.70 -34.40 2.88
N LEU A 8 11.83 -33.40 2.66
CA LEU A 8 12.21 -31.99 2.71
C LEU A 8 12.53 -31.53 4.14
N VAL A 9 11.75 -31.96 5.12
CA VAL A 9 12.01 -31.67 6.55
C VAL A 9 13.31 -32.31 7.01
N GLY A 10 13.57 -33.57 6.65
CA GLY A 10 14.81 -34.26 6.97
C GLY A 10 16.06 -33.57 6.38
N ARG A 11 15.97 -33.07 5.15
CA ARG A 11 17.05 -32.29 4.51
C ARG A 11 17.29 -30.94 5.19
N LEU A 12 16.22 -30.29 5.66
CA LEU A 12 16.29 -29.02 6.41
C LEU A 12 16.98 -29.21 7.77
N LEU A 13 16.61 -30.27 8.50
CA LEU A 13 17.22 -30.60 9.78
C LEU A 13 18.69 -31.00 9.65
N ALA A 14 19.04 -31.79 8.63
CA ALA A 14 20.44 -32.16 8.37
C ALA A 14 21.32 -30.94 8.01
N ARG A 15 20.78 -29.96 7.28
CA ARG A 15 21.48 -28.69 7.00
C ARG A 15 21.64 -27.81 8.23
N GLY A 16 20.63 -27.75 9.10
CA GLY A 16 20.71 -27.02 10.38
C GLY A 16 21.77 -27.60 11.31
N ALA A 17 21.88 -28.93 11.41
CA ALA A 17 22.88 -29.60 12.22
C ALA A 17 24.32 -29.41 11.68
N ALA A 18 24.50 -29.40 10.36
CA ALA A 18 25.80 -29.18 9.73
C ALA A 18 26.29 -27.72 9.80
N ALA A 19 25.38 -26.75 9.87
CA ALA A 19 25.71 -25.33 9.98
C ALA A 19 26.31 -24.94 11.35
N SER A 20 26.22 -25.81 12.35
CA SER A 20 26.63 -25.49 13.74
C SER A 20 28.15 -25.55 13.99
N LYS A 21 28.98 -25.83 12.98
CA LYS A 21 30.46 -25.84 13.08
C LYS A 21 31.12 -24.64 12.40
N VAL A 22 30.56 -23.45 12.57
CA VAL A 22 31.28 -22.20 12.26
C VAL A 22 32.28 -21.96 13.39
N ASN A 23 33.57 -22.06 13.07
CA ASN A 23 34.70 -21.77 13.94
C ASN A 23 34.63 -20.28 14.39
N PRO A 24 34.53 -19.94 15.69
CA PRO A 24 34.48 -18.54 16.14
C PRO A 24 35.88 -17.89 16.22
N THR A 25 36.89 -18.46 15.58
CA THR A 25 38.25 -17.91 15.55
C THR A 25 38.38 -16.85 14.47
N GLY A 26 37.84 -15.66 14.78
CA GLY A 26 37.96 -14.51 13.91
C GLY A 26 37.05 -13.34 14.28
N LEU A 27 36.83 -13.08 15.58
CA LEU A 27 36.33 -11.78 16.03
C LEU A 27 37.39 -10.73 15.71
N ARG A 28 37.42 -10.28 14.45
CA ARG A 28 37.97 -8.99 14.11
C ARG A 28 37.07 -7.98 14.82
N ASN A 29 37.53 -7.49 15.97
CA ASN A 29 37.05 -6.22 16.53
C ASN A 29 37.48 -5.10 15.57
N GLN A 30 36.93 -5.10 14.36
CA GLN A 30 37.01 -3.97 13.48
C GLN A 30 36.18 -2.88 14.13
N ILE A 31 36.82 -1.76 14.45
CA ILE A 31 36.14 -0.55 14.94
C ILE A 31 35.03 -0.24 13.93
N VAL A 32 33.78 -0.44 14.34
CA VAL A 32 32.61 -0.07 13.56
C VAL A 32 32.58 1.45 13.54
N ARG A 33 32.94 2.05 12.41
CA ARG A 33 32.85 3.49 12.23
C ARG A 33 31.41 3.83 11.88
N HIS A 34 30.73 4.63 12.70
CA HIS A 34 29.38 5.14 12.46
C HIS A 34 29.33 6.24 11.39
N GLY A 35 30.00 6.03 10.26
CA GLY A 35 29.93 6.95 9.12
C GLY A 35 28.56 6.87 8.44
N HIS A 36 28.07 8.00 7.92
CA HIS A 36 26.90 7.98 7.04
C HIS A 36 27.29 7.47 5.67
N ASP A 37 26.42 6.68 5.07
CA ASP A 37 26.66 6.07 3.76
C ASP A 37 26.54 7.15 2.66
N TRP A 38 27.51 7.23 1.74
CA TRP A 38 27.59 8.25 0.67
C TRP A 38 27.94 7.60 -0.67
N SER A 39 27.26 8.04 -1.73
CA SER A 39 27.47 7.55 -3.10
C SER A 39 27.64 8.72 -4.07
N TYR A 40 28.57 8.62 -5.02
CA TYR A 40 28.76 9.61 -6.08
C TYR A 40 28.67 8.96 -7.47
N ARG A 41 27.81 9.51 -8.35
CA ARG A 41 27.56 9.02 -9.73
C ARG A 41 27.17 7.54 -9.84
N VAL A 42 26.65 6.96 -8.76
CA VAL A 42 26.14 5.58 -8.70
C VAL A 42 24.85 5.57 -7.90
N ASN A 43 24.07 4.50 -8.02
CA ASN A 43 22.87 4.33 -7.21
C ASN A 43 23.21 4.43 -5.73
N GLY A 44 22.37 5.16 -5.00
CA GLY A 44 22.51 5.36 -3.57
C GLY A 44 22.59 4.06 -2.78
N PRO A 45 23.19 4.11 -1.59
CA PRO A 45 23.17 2.98 -0.69
C PRO A 45 21.74 2.55 -0.45
N LYS A 46 21.59 1.23 -0.51
CA LYS A 46 20.32 0.54 -0.53
C LYS A 46 19.68 0.73 0.86
N PRO A 47 18.49 1.34 1.00
CA PRO A 47 17.93 1.70 2.31
C PRO A 47 17.74 0.47 3.19
N GLU A 48 17.68 0.65 4.51
CA GLU A 48 17.50 -0.47 5.44
C GLU A 48 16.28 -1.32 5.03
N MET A 49 16.37 -2.64 5.27
CA MET A 49 15.27 -3.57 4.96
C MET A 49 13.95 -3.12 5.58
N LEU A 50 13.99 -2.60 6.81
CA LEU A 50 12.80 -2.07 7.49
C LEU A 50 12.17 -0.91 6.71
N ALA A 51 12.98 0.04 6.20
CA ALA A 51 12.48 1.16 5.42
C ALA A 51 11.84 0.69 4.10
N ARG A 52 12.41 -0.32 3.43
CA ARG A 52 11.83 -0.87 2.19
C ARG A 52 10.53 -1.61 2.44
N VAL A 53 10.49 -2.46 3.48
CA VAL A 53 9.28 -3.19 3.84
C VAL A 53 8.20 -2.22 4.31
N GLY A 54 8.58 -1.23 5.12
CA GLY A 54 7.68 -0.16 5.57
C GLY A 54 7.08 0.60 4.40
N ALA A 55 7.88 0.96 3.38
CA ALA A 55 7.38 1.61 2.17
C ALA A 55 6.36 0.74 1.41
N GLN A 56 6.62 -0.58 1.29
CA GLN A 56 5.70 -1.48 0.61
C GLN A 56 4.40 -1.71 1.40
N VAL A 57 4.48 -1.83 2.72
CA VAL A 57 3.31 -1.99 3.59
C VAL A 57 2.47 -0.72 3.58
N ALA A 58 3.09 0.46 3.69
CA ALA A 58 2.38 1.73 3.63
C ALA A 58 1.71 1.94 2.26
N GLY A 59 2.42 1.66 1.16
CA GLY A 59 1.86 1.75 -0.19
C GLY A 59 0.72 0.75 -0.44
N GLY A 60 0.88 -0.49 0.03
CA GLY A 60 -0.15 -1.51 -0.06
C GLY A 60 -1.39 -1.17 0.77
N PHE A 61 -1.20 -0.67 1.99
CA PHE A 61 -2.29 -0.23 2.86
C PHE A 61 -3.05 0.97 2.26
N MET A 62 -2.34 1.94 1.71
CA MET A 62 -2.94 3.09 1.02
C MET A 62 -3.85 2.63 -0.12
N TRP A 63 -3.37 1.76 -1.02
CA TRP A 63 -4.18 1.27 -2.14
C TRP A 63 -5.33 0.37 -1.70
N TRP A 64 -5.11 -0.48 -0.70
CA TRP A 64 -6.18 -1.26 -0.10
C TRP A 64 -7.29 -0.35 0.44
N TRP A 65 -6.94 0.71 1.17
CA TRP A 65 -7.89 1.67 1.74
C TRP A 65 -8.71 2.38 0.65
N ILE A 66 -8.05 2.87 -0.39
CA ILE A 66 -8.70 3.54 -1.53
C ILE A 66 -9.67 2.59 -2.22
N LEU A 67 -9.23 1.38 -2.56
CA LEU A 67 -10.06 0.41 -3.28
C LEU A 67 -11.21 -0.12 -2.41
N TRP A 68 -10.99 -0.26 -1.10
CA TRP A 68 -12.05 -0.61 -0.16
C TRP A 68 -13.14 0.45 -0.16
N HIS A 69 -12.80 1.74 -0.03
CA HIS A 69 -13.80 2.83 0.03
C HIS A 69 -14.45 3.05 -1.32
N LEU A 70 -13.70 2.86 -2.41
CA LEU A 70 -14.26 2.88 -3.75
C LEU A 70 -15.30 1.77 -3.96
N PHE A 71 -15.19 0.62 -3.29
CA PHE A 71 -16.18 -0.45 -3.43
C PHE A 71 -17.39 -0.27 -2.48
N HIS A 72 -17.15 0.16 -1.25
CA HIS A 72 -18.21 0.25 -0.24
C HIS A 72 -18.93 1.60 -0.23
N GLU A 73 -18.26 2.67 -0.63
CA GLU A 73 -18.73 4.05 -0.49
C GLU A 73 -18.41 4.87 -1.75
N TYR A 74 -18.67 4.30 -2.93
CA TYR A 74 -18.39 4.91 -4.23
C TYR A 74 -19.19 6.20 -4.50
N GLU A 75 -20.29 6.36 -3.77
CA GLU A 75 -21.22 7.50 -3.86
C GLU A 75 -20.54 8.84 -3.54
N HIS A 76 -19.47 8.85 -2.73
CA HIS A 76 -18.66 10.07 -2.52
C HIS A 76 -17.99 10.60 -3.80
N ILE A 77 -17.82 9.73 -4.80
CA ILE A 77 -17.22 10.09 -6.09
C ILE A 77 -18.31 10.32 -7.14
N THR A 78 -19.32 9.46 -7.19
CA THR A 78 -20.37 9.53 -8.22
C THR A 78 -21.51 10.49 -7.88
N GLY A 79 -21.60 10.95 -6.63
CA GLY A 79 -22.74 11.67 -6.09
C GLY A 79 -23.66 10.74 -5.31
N GLU A 80 -24.10 11.21 -4.14
CA GLU A 80 -25.05 10.53 -3.25
C GLU A 80 -26.51 10.78 -3.64
N PHE A 81 -26.78 11.93 -4.26
CA PHE A 81 -28.13 12.38 -4.60
C PHE A 81 -28.29 12.53 -6.11
N GLU A 82 -29.48 12.20 -6.60
CA GLU A 82 -29.85 12.44 -7.99
C GLU A 82 -29.82 13.95 -8.27
N TYR A 83 -29.20 14.32 -9.40
CA TYR A 83 -29.13 15.72 -9.78
C TYR A 83 -30.47 16.16 -10.38
N PRO A 84 -31.14 17.19 -9.84
CA PRO A 84 -32.43 17.62 -10.35
C PRO A 84 -32.29 18.22 -11.76
N ASP A 85 -33.20 17.86 -12.66
CA ASP A 85 -33.30 18.49 -13.98
C ASP A 85 -33.94 19.88 -13.86
N PRO A 86 -33.21 20.97 -14.16
CA PRO A 86 -33.74 22.32 -14.04
C PRO A 86 -34.92 22.60 -14.98
N SER A 87 -35.03 21.87 -16.09
CA SER A 87 -36.11 22.05 -17.06
C SER A 87 -37.44 21.47 -16.59
N ALA A 88 -37.42 20.60 -15.58
CA ALA A 88 -38.61 20.03 -14.98
C ALA A 88 -39.28 20.96 -13.96
N TRP A 89 -38.63 22.07 -13.58
CA TRP A 89 -39.18 23.04 -12.63
C TRP A 89 -40.26 23.89 -13.29
N THR A 90 -41.40 24.02 -12.61
CA THR A 90 -42.52 24.79 -13.14
C THR A 90 -42.30 26.29 -12.95
N ASN A 91 -42.81 27.11 -13.88
CA ASN A 91 -42.73 28.57 -13.75
C ASN A 91 -43.32 29.10 -12.43
N ALA A 92 -44.34 28.41 -11.89
CA ALA A 92 -44.94 28.73 -10.60
C ALA A 92 -43.96 28.53 -9.42
N GLU A 93 -43.19 27.45 -9.40
CA GLU A 93 -42.16 27.19 -8.38
C GLU A 93 -40.98 28.17 -8.49
N LEU A 94 -40.70 28.63 -9.71
CA LEU A 94 -39.64 29.61 -9.99
C LEU A 94 -40.09 31.06 -9.80
N GLY A 95 -41.37 31.30 -9.50
CA GLY A 95 -41.93 32.64 -9.35
C GLY A 95 -41.89 33.46 -10.64
N ILE A 96 -41.86 32.81 -11.80
CA ILE A 96 -41.91 33.46 -13.10
C ILE A 96 -43.38 33.79 -13.41
N PRO A 97 -43.74 35.08 -13.60
CA PRO A 97 -45.10 35.48 -13.91
C PRO A 97 -45.62 34.77 -15.17
N THR A 98 -46.89 34.37 -15.19
CA THR A 98 -47.57 34.04 -16.45
C THR A 98 -47.77 35.34 -17.22
N GLU A 99 -47.66 35.30 -18.55
CA GLU A 99 -47.76 36.51 -19.39
C GLU A 99 -49.15 37.18 -19.32
N ASP A 100 -50.12 36.54 -18.67
CA ASP A 100 -51.52 36.94 -18.55
C ASP A 100 -51.78 37.99 -17.44
N LEU A 101 -50.75 38.47 -16.73
CA LEU A 101 -50.91 39.39 -15.58
C LEU A 101 -50.78 40.88 -15.92
N ASP A 102 -50.58 41.26 -17.18
CA ASP A 102 -50.40 42.64 -17.65
C ASP A 102 -51.52 43.16 -18.60
N GLU A 103 -52.67 42.48 -18.72
CA GLU A 103 -53.91 42.99 -19.34
C GLU A 103 -55.02 43.28 -18.30
#